data_AF-A0A7W9DVN4-F1
#
_entry.id   AF-A0A7W9DVN4-F1
#
_cell.length_a   1.000
_cell.length_b   1.000
_cell.length_c   1.000
_cell.angle_alpha   90.00
_cell.angle_beta   90.00
_cell.angle_gamma   90.00
#
_symmetry.space_group_name_H-M   'P 1'
#
loop_
_entity.id
_entity.type
_entity.pdbx_description
1 polymer ?
#
loop_
_entity_poly.entity_id
_entity_poly.type
_entity_poly.pdbx_seq_one_letter_code
_entity_poly.pdbx_strand_id
1 'polypeptide(L)'
;MTGPRDNVPADGAARLLSVAAWLLPEGRGQWGPAMRAELAGIEPAPARWRFALGCLRVALTRPRLLGTAACALLTLGVIAAALVTTGGVAYGPLRDALVGLVVVLLVLAWLGRLRGPLGPAARAGTTRLLRAGGCALVGAAAVLVFAEFGAATGRVEERAWVGLPILTCVLGVSMTALLAVTSLRSAAPARALRIGGGCGAAAATAFTAPVLLWPPLPPSSGRALAALAGAALTAMLITARRPVDAGHEAEVPGSQGPGPEGSQVEDSGPEGGDQVLIAGLCAAVVAALAIFIVADGLLQFAASWVPHTSPANVAAAGRLANDRAGAEDPYFGLLALGALLATLLWALARRSPVPESLTPPPAGPDATTTA
;
A
#
# COMPACT_ATOMS: atom_id res chain seq x y z
N MET A 1 -10.69 55.07 -24.72
CA MET A 1 -10.20 55.60 -23.43
C MET A 1 -9.66 54.46 -22.59
N THR A 2 -8.39 54.11 -22.81
CA THR A 2 -7.64 53.16 -21.98
C THR A 2 -6.95 53.97 -20.90
N GLY A 3 -7.52 53.98 -19.69
CA GLY A 3 -6.92 54.68 -18.55
C GLY A 3 -5.51 54.16 -18.26
N PRO A 4 -4.62 55.01 -17.70
CA PRO A 4 -3.27 54.60 -17.33
C PRO A 4 -3.37 53.40 -16.38
N ARG A 5 -2.85 52.25 -16.82
CA ARG A 5 -2.65 51.10 -15.94
C ARG A 5 -1.50 51.48 -15.02
N ASP A 6 -1.83 52.03 -13.86
CA ASP A 6 -0.87 52.18 -12.78
C ASP A 6 -0.29 50.79 -12.50
N ASN A 7 1.02 50.66 -12.73
CA ASN A 7 1.77 49.45 -12.42
C ASN A 7 1.83 49.32 -10.90
N VAL A 8 0.75 48.85 -10.29
CA VAL A 8 0.73 48.54 -8.86
C VAL A 8 1.86 47.55 -8.63
N PRO A 9 2.90 47.93 -7.84
CA PRO A 9 4.02 47.04 -7.58
C PRO A 9 3.46 45.73 -7.04
N ALA A 10 3.87 44.61 -7.65
CA ALA A 10 3.33 43.30 -7.35
C ALA A 10 3.45 43.01 -5.85
N ASP A 11 2.33 43.03 -5.12
CA ASP A 11 2.31 42.76 -3.69
C ASP A 11 2.71 41.31 -3.44
N GLY A 12 3.98 41.11 -3.04
CA GLY A 12 4.53 39.80 -2.75
C GLY A 12 3.79 39.08 -1.63
N ALA A 13 3.23 39.81 -0.65
CA ALA A 13 2.45 39.21 0.44
C ALA A 13 1.14 38.63 -0.09
N ALA A 14 0.46 39.32 -1.01
CA ALA A 14 -0.74 38.82 -1.68
C ALA A 14 -0.45 37.56 -2.52
N ARG A 15 0.68 37.53 -3.24
CA ARG A 15 1.11 36.33 -3.98
C ARG A 15 1.37 35.15 -3.04
N LEU A 16 2.09 35.35 -1.94
CA LEU A 16 2.33 34.30 -0.95
C LEU A 16 1.03 33.77 -0.34
N LEU A 17 0.10 34.67 -0.01
CA LEU A 17 -1.20 34.31 0.53
C LEU A 17 -2.04 33.51 -0.48
N SER A 18 -1.93 33.81 -1.78
CA SER A 18 -2.60 33.04 -2.83
C SER A 18 -2.11 31.58 -2.90
N VAL A 19 -0.79 31.37 -2.70
CA VAL A 19 -0.20 30.03 -2.58
C VAL A 19 -0.71 29.33 -1.32
N ALA A 20 -0.72 30.03 -0.18
CA ALA A 20 -1.24 29.49 1.07
C ALA A 20 -2.74 29.10 0.97
N ALA A 21 -3.54 29.90 0.26
CA ALA A 21 -4.95 29.63 0.02
C ALA A 21 -5.17 28.45 -0.93
N TRP A 22 -4.34 28.30 -1.96
CA TRP A 22 -4.37 27.14 -2.87
C TRP A 22 -4.01 25.83 -2.15
N LEU A 23 -3.16 25.89 -1.12
CA LEU A 23 -2.83 24.75 -0.26
C LEU A 23 -3.96 24.36 0.72
N LEU A 24 -5.03 25.17 0.85
CA LEU A 24 -6.15 24.82 1.72
C LEU A 24 -7.02 23.72 1.08
N PRO A 25 -7.58 22.80 1.88
CA PRO A 25 -8.48 21.76 1.38
C PRO A 25 -9.77 22.36 0.82
N GLU A 26 -10.36 21.71 -0.20
CA GLU A 26 -11.55 22.16 -0.93
C GLU A 26 -12.72 22.57 -0.01
N GLY A 27 -12.94 21.85 1.09
CA GLY A 27 -13.99 22.18 2.08
C GLY A 27 -13.76 23.47 2.88
N ARG A 28 -12.64 24.18 2.68
CA ARG A 28 -12.35 25.49 3.28
C ARG A 28 -12.07 26.56 2.23
N GLY A 29 -12.63 26.43 1.02
CA GLY A 29 -12.47 27.43 -0.04
C GLY A 29 -12.81 28.87 0.42
N GLN A 30 -13.79 29.03 1.31
CA GLN A 30 -14.18 30.32 1.90
C GLN A 30 -13.10 31.01 2.75
N TRP A 31 -12.09 30.27 3.23
CA TRP A 31 -10.99 30.85 4.03
C TRP A 31 -10.05 31.69 3.17
N GLY A 32 -9.87 31.36 1.89
CA GLY A 32 -9.01 32.11 0.97
C GLY A 32 -9.50 33.55 0.73
N PRO A 33 -10.80 33.77 0.41
CA PRO A 33 -11.40 35.11 0.36
C PRO A 33 -11.30 35.87 1.69
N ALA A 34 -11.60 35.21 2.83
CA ALA A 34 -11.51 35.83 4.14
C ALA A 34 -10.09 36.32 4.46
N MET A 35 -9.06 35.48 4.25
CA MET A 35 -7.67 35.88 4.46
C MET A 35 -7.23 37.04 3.56
N ARG A 36 -7.78 37.13 2.33
CA ARG A 36 -7.51 38.25 1.42
C ARG A 36 -8.18 39.55 1.87
N ALA A 37 -9.40 39.47 2.40
CA ALA A 37 -10.09 40.62 2.98
C ALA A 37 -9.33 41.16 4.20
N GLU A 38 -8.89 40.27 5.10
CA GLU A 38 -8.06 40.65 6.26
C GLU A 38 -6.72 41.28 5.82
N LEU A 39 -6.03 40.71 4.83
CA LEU A 39 -4.77 41.26 4.31
C LEU A 39 -4.95 42.69 3.75
N ALA A 40 -6.11 42.98 3.13
CA ALA A 40 -6.40 44.31 2.58
C ALA A 40 -6.55 45.38 3.67
N GLY A 41 -6.99 45.01 4.87
CA GLY A 41 -7.10 45.91 6.03
C GLY A 41 -5.78 46.20 6.74
N ILE A 42 -4.67 45.52 6.39
CA ILE A 42 -3.37 45.71 7.03
C ILE A 42 -2.53 46.71 6.20
N GLU A 43 -2.39 47.94 6.72
CA GLU A 43 -1.66 49.02 6.05
C GLU A 43 -0.12 48.86 6.07
N PRO A 44 0.53 48.47 7.18
CA PRO A 44 1.99 48.37 7.20
C PRO A 44 2.46 47.17 6.37
N ALA A 45 3.28 47.43 5.33
CA ALA A 45 3.93 46.40 4.53
C ALA A 45 4.60 45.26 5.34
N PRO A 46 5.35 45.53 6.44
CA PRO A 46 5.92 44.45 7.24
C PRO A 46 4.88 43.61 7.99
N ALA A 47 3.75 44.20 8.38
CA ALA A 47 2.66 43.47 9.03
C ALA A 47 1.94 42.54 8.06
N ARG A 48 1.74 42.95 6.81
CA ARG A 48 1.19 42.12 5.72
C ARG A 48 2.02 40.85 5.50
N TRP A 49 3.34 40.98 5.48
CA TRP A 49 4.25 39.83 5.32
C TRP A 49 4.21 38.87 6.52
N ARG A 50 4.20 39.38 7.75
CA ARG A 50 4.07 38.53 8.95
C ARG A 50 2.75 37.76 8.97
N PHE A 51 1.66 38.42 8.56
CA PHE A 51 0.36 37.77 8.41
C PHE A 51 0.40 36.66 7.35
N ALA A 52 0.89 36.96 6.15
CA ALA A 52 0.99 35.97 5.07
C ALA A 52 1.89 34.77 5.43
N LEU A 53 3.03 35.02 6.09
CA LEU A 53 3.92 33.96 6.60
C LEU A 53 3.26 33.16 7.73
N GLY A 54 2.48 33.79 8.60
CA GLY A 54 1.67 33.11 9.62
C GLY A 54 0.65 32.16 9.01
N CYS A 55 -0.11 32.63 8.01
CA CYS A 55 -1.05 31.80 7.25
C CYS A 55 -0.34 30.65 6.52
N LEU A 56 0.78 30.92 5.87
CA LEU A 56 1.58 29.90 5.19
C LEU A 56 2.13 28.87 6.18
N ARG A 57 2.66 29.29 7.33
CA ARG A 57 3.16 28.40 8.37
C ARG A 57 2.04 27.48 8.88
N VAL A 58 0.86 28.02 9.16
CA VAL A 58 -0.31 27.23 9.59
C VAL A 58 -0.79 26.29 8.49
N ALA A 59 -0.68 26.67 7.22
CA ALA A 59 -0.96 25.75 6.11
C ALA A 59 0.09 24.63 6.09
N LEU A 60 1.38 24.96 6.07
CA LEU A 60 2.50 24.02 5.95
C LEU A 60 2.65 23.07 7.16
N THR A 61 2.30 23.49 8.38
CA THR A 61 2.34 22.61 9.55
C THR A 61 1.18 21.61 9.59
N ARG A 62 0.26 21.64 8.60
CA ARG A 62 -0.80 20.63 8.55
C ARG A 62 -0.20 19.26 8.21
N PRO A 63 -0.44 18.24 9.05
CA PRO A 63 0.12 16.91 8.84
C PRO A 63 -0.32 16.28 7.51
N ARG A 64 -1.46 16.71 6.95
CA ARG A 64 -1.92 16.25 5.63
C ARG A 64 -1.05 16.74 4.49
N LEU A 65 -0.64 18.02 4.49
CA LEU A 65 0.19 18.58 3.42
C LEU A 65 1.62 18.06 3.51
N LEU A 66 2.16 17.97 4.73
CA LEU A 66 3.44 17.30 4.97
C LEU A 66 3.40 15.86 4.48
N GLY A 67 2.31 15.14 4.74
CA GLY A 67 2.11 13.78 4.23
C GLY A 67 2.10 13.70 2.70
N THR A 68 1.39 14.59 2.01
CA THR A 68 1.34 14.58 0.53
C THR A 68 2.67 15.01 -0.09
N ALA A 69 3.32 16.02 0.46
CA ALA A 69 4.63 16.49 0.00
C ALA A 69 5.71 15.44 0.24
N ALA A 70 5.77 14.84 1.44
CA ALA A 70 6.67 13.74 1.75
C ALA A 70 6.43 12.54 0.82
N CYS A 71 5.16 12.19 0.55
CA CYS A 71 4.83 11.15 -0.41
C CYS A 71 5.30 11.48 -1.83
N ALA A 72 5.15 12.73 -2.29
CA ALA A 72 5.60 13.16 -3.62
C ALA A 72 7.13 13.16 -3.73
N LEU A 73 7.82 13.70 -2.71
CA LEU A 73 9.28 13.68 -2.63
C LEU A 73 9.83 12.26 -2.57
N LEU A 74 9.19 11.37 -1.83
CA LEU A 74 9.56 9.96 -1.78
C LEU A 74 9.36 9.29 -3.13
N THR A 75 8.23 9.54 -3.81
CA THR A 75 8.01 9.06 -5.18
C THR A 75 9.08 9.58 -6.15
N LEU A 76 9.41 10.87 -6.12
CA LEU A 76 10.47 11.45 -6.93
C LEU A 76 11.84 10.85 -6.61
N GLY A 77 12.14 10.64 -5.32
CA GLY A 77 13.37 9.99 -4.87
C GLY A 77 13.50 8.55 -5.38
N VAL A 78 12.41 7.77 -5.36
CA VAL A 78 12.38 6.41 -5.92
C VAL A 78 12.60 6.42 -7.43
N ILE A 79 11.96 7.33 -8.17
CA ILE A 79 12.18 7.48 -9.62
C ILE A 79 13.65 7.84 -9.90
N ALA A 80 14.19 8.84 -9.20
CA ALA A 80 15.57 9.26 -9.38
C ALA A 80 16.55 8.13 -9.06
N ALA A 81 16.33 7.42 -7.95
CA ALA A 81 17.14 6.25 -7.58
C ALA A 81 17.08 5.17 -8.67
N ALA A 82 15.89 4.84 -9.16
CA ALA A 82 15.72 3.86 -10.25
C ALA A 82 16.43 4.31 -11.54
N LEU A 83 16.36 5.58 -11.92
CA LEU A 83 17.05 6.09 -13.10
C LEU A 83 18.58 6.07 -12.94
N VAL A 84 19.08 6.41 -11.74
CA VAL A 84 20.52 6.36 -11.45
C VAL A 84 21.02 4.92 -11.46
N THR A 85 20.30 3.98 -10.84
CA THR A 85 20.71 2.57 -10.81
C THR A 85 20.62 1.92 -12.20
N THR A 86 19.59 2.24 -12.98
CA THR A 86 19.43 1.71 -14.35
C THR A 86 20.36 2.36 -15.37
N GLY A 87 20.92 3.53 -15.08
CA GLY A 87 21.90 4.20 -15.94
C GLY A 87 23.17 3.38 -16.17
N GLY A 88 23.51 2.47 -15.24
CA GLY A 88 24.65 1.55 -15.38
C GLY A 88 24.37 0.30 -16.24
N VAL A 89 23.12 0.05 -16.65
CA VAL A 89 22.73 -1.14 -17.41
C VAL A 89 23.02 -0.92 -18.89
N ALA A 90 24.05 -1.59 -19.41
CA ALA A 90 24.48 -1.46 -20.81
C ALA A 90 23.45 -2.01 -21.82
N TYR A 91 22.66 -3.02 -21.44
CA TYR A 91 21.68 -3.64 -22.33
C TYR A 91 20.36 -2.86 -22.30
N GLY A 92 20.09 -2.14 -23.40
CA GLY A 92 18.94 -1.24 -23.55
C GLY A 92 17.58 -1.86 -23.21
N PRO A 93 17.21 -3.04 -23.76
CA PRO A 93 15.92 -3.66 -23.47
C PRO A 93 15.72 -4.00 -21.98
N LEU A 94 16.78 -4.40 -21.28
CA LEU A 94 16.71 -4.64 -19.83
C LEU A 94 16.48 -3.35 -19.06
N ARG A 95 17.16 -2.26 -19.44
CA ARG A 95 16.94 -0.93 -18.88
C ARG A 95 15.49 -0.48 -19.05
N ASP A 96 14.94 -0.65 -20.25
CA ASP A 96 13.57 -0.23 -20.57
C ASP A 96 12.54 -1.07 -19.78
N ALA A 97 12.76 -2.38 -19.64
CA ALA A 97 11.93 -3.26 -18.82
C ALA A 97 11.95 -2.87 -17.32
N LEU A 98 13.12 -2.53 -16.79
CA LEU A 98 13.28 -2.04 -15.41
C LEU A 98 12.56 -0.71 -15.18
N VAL A 99 12.66 0.23 -16.14
CA VAL A 99 11.89 1.48 -16.11
C VAL A 99 10.38 1.19 -16.17
N GLY A 100 9.96 0.26 -17.02
CA GLY A 100 8.58 -0.20 -17.14
C GLY A 100 8.02 -0.70 -15.81
N LEU A 101 8.76 -1.55 -15.09
CA LEU A 101 8.40 -2.04 -13.74
C LEU A 101 8.11 -0.87 -12.79
N VAL A 102 9.01 0.12 -12.70
CA VAL A 102 8.84 1.27 -11.81
C VAL A 102 7.65 2.11 -12.20
N VAL A 103 7.46 2.39 -13.50
CA VAL A 103 6.31 3.14 -14.00
C VAL A 103 5.01 2.44 -13.61
N VAL A 104 4.91 1.12 -13.78
CA VAL A 104 3.72 0.33 -13.40
C VAL A 104 3.43 0.46 -11.91
N LEU A 105 4.42 0.25 -11.05
CA LEU A 105 4.23 0.34 -9.58
C LEU A 105 3.83 1.75 -9.14
N LEU A 106 4.39 2.79 -9.76
CA LEU A 106 4.04 4.18 -9.48
C LEU A 106 2.63 4.54 -9.94
N VAL A 107 2.22 4.07 -11.13
CA VAL A 107 0.84 4.23 -11.63
C VAL A 107 -0.13 3.54 -10.67
N LEU A 108 0.16 2.32 -10.21
CA LEU A 108 -0.68 1.63 -9.21
C LEU A 108 -0.73 2.39 -7.88
N ALA A 109 0.41 2.86 -7.37
CA ALA A 109 0.47 3.69 -6.15
C ALA A 109 -0.38 4.96 -6.29
N TRP A 110 -0.31 5.61 -7.45
CA TRP A 110 -1.08 6.82 -7.77
C TRP A 110 -2.57 6.54 -7.93
N LEU A 111 -2.95 5.49 -8.67
CA LEU A 111 -4.35 5.03 -8.79
C LEU A 111 -4.94 4.71 -7.42
N GLY A 112 -4.13 4.19 -6.50
CA GLY A 112 -4.52 3.99 -5.11
C GLY A 112 -4.96 5.27 -4.39
N ARG A 113 -4.47 6.45 -4.81
CA ARG A 113 -4.83 7.74 -4.21
C ARG A 113 -6.13 8.31 -4.81
N LEU A 114 -6.52 7.88 -6.01
CA LEU A 114 -7.71 8.38 -6.70
C LEU A 114 -9.01 7.81 -6.12
N ARG A 115 -10.12 8.51 -6.31
CA ARG A 115 -11.45 8.00 -5.94
C ARG A 115 -11.90 6.91 -6.92
N GLY A 116 -11.40 5.68 -6.74
CA GLY A 116 -11.72 4.52 -7.58
C GLY A 116 -11.77 3.21 -6.78
N PRO A 117 -11.75 2.05 -7.46
CA PRO A 117 -11.79 0.73 -6.82
C PRO A 117 -10.56 0.45 -5.94
N LEU A 118 -9.42 1.12 -6.20
CA LEU A 118 -8.20 1.03 -5.39
C LEU A 118 -8.09 2.16 -4.36
N GLY A 119 -9.14 2.96 -4.21
CA GLY A 119 -9.06 4.34 -3.77
C GLY A 119 -8.54 4.57 -2.34
N PRO A 120 -8.70 5.79 -1.81
CA PRO A 120 -8.04 6.19 -0.57
C PRO A 120 -8.30 5.19 0.55
N ALA A 121 -7.26 4.94 1.36
CA ALA A 121 -7.32 3.97 2.43
C ALA A 121 -8.38 4.33 3.47
N ALA A 122 -8.98 3.31 4.11
CA ALA A 122 -9.88 3.53 5.22
C ALA A 122 -9.25 4.41 6.32
N ARG A 123 -10.06 5.18 7.04
CA ARG A 123 -9.55 6.12 8.06
C ARG A 123 -8.89 5.43 9.26
N ALA A 124 -9.18 4.15 9.47
CA ALA A 124 -8.56 3.36 10.53
C ALA A 124 -7.03 3.31 10.38
N GLY A 125 -6.31 3.62 11.47
CA GLY A 125 -4.85 3.65 11.47
C GLY A 125 -4.21 2.33 11.00
N THR A 126 -4.82 1.19 11.35
CA THR A 126 -4.32 -0.13 10.97
C THR A 126 -4.39 -0.40 9.46
N THR A 127 -5.45 0.06 8.79
CA THR A 127 -5.58 -0.08 7.33
C THR A 127 -4.52 0.76 6.61
N ARG A 128 -4.21 1.95 7.13
CA ARG A 128 -3.13 2.79 6.59
C ARG A 128 -1.77 2.17 6.81
N LEU A 129 -1.52 1.62 8.00
CA LEU A 129 -0.26 0.94 8.31
C LEU A 129 -0.06 -0.27 7.40
N LEU A 130 -1.09 -1.11 7.22
CA LEU A 130 -1.03 -2.27 6.34
C LEU A 130 -0.77 -1.85 4.89
N ARG A 131 -1.43 -0.80 4.41
CA ARG A 131 -1.21 -0.27 3.07
C ARG A 131 0.20 0.26 2.88
N ALA A 132 0.69 1.05 3.84
CA ALA A 132 2.04 1.59 3.81
C ALA A 132 3.09 0.48 3.86
N GLY A 133 2.92 -0.50 4.76
CA GLY A 133 3.78 -1.67 4.86
C GLY A 133 3.76 -2.51 3.59
N GLY A 134 2.58 -2.76 3.01
CA GLY A 134 2.44 -3.46 1.74
C GLY A 134 3.14 -2.76 0.58
N CYS A 135 3.00 -1.44 0.46
CA CYS A 135 3.72 -0.65 -0.53
C CYS A 135 5.23 -0.68 -0.31
N ALA A 136 5.67 -0.63 0.96
CA ALA A 136 7.09 -0.73 1.32
C ALA A 136 7.68 -2.10 0.97
N LEU A 137 6.94 -3.19 1.22
CA LEU A 137 7.36 -4.55 0.85
C LEU A 137 7.51 -4.68 -0.67
N VAL A 138 6.50 -4.26 -1.45
CA VAL A 138 6.58 -4.29 -2.93
C VAL A 138 7.73 -3.42 -3.45
N GLY A 139 7.94 -2.24 -2.86
CA GLY A 139 9.06 -1.37 -3.20
C GLY A 139 10.43 -1.99 -2.87
N ALA A 140 10.56 -2.64 -1.71
CA ALA A 140 11.78 -3.36 -1.33
C ALA A 140 12.07 -4.53 -2.28
N ALA A 141 11.06 -5.32 -2.63
CA ALA A 141 11.19 -6.38 -3.62
C ALA A 141 11.64 -5.84 -4.99
N ALA A 142 11.07 -4.71 -5.44
CA ALA A 142 11.52 -4.07 -6.67
C ALA A 142 13.01 -3.67 -6.58
N VAL A 143 13.46 -3.04 -5.49
CA VAL A 143 14.87 -2.65 -5.30
C VAL A 143 15.82 -3.85 -5.37
N LEU A 144 15.45 -4.97 -4.76
CA LEU A 144 16.24 -6.19 -4.84
C LEU A 144 16.32 -6.73 -6.27
N VAL A 145 15.23 -6.67 -7.03
CA VAL A 145 15.25 -6.97 -8.48
C VAL A 145 16.21 -6.04 -9.24
N PHE A 146 16.26 -4.73 -8.93
CA PHE A 146 17.23 -3.83 -9.56
C PHE A 146 18.68 -4.24 -9.25
N ALA A 147 18.96 -4.60 -8.00
CA ALA A 147 20.30 -5.00 -7.57
C ALA A 147 20.74 -6.33 -8.23
N GLU A 148 19.84 -7.31 -8.32
CA GLU A 148 20.10 -8.60 -8.98
C GLU A 148 20.42 -8.43 -10.47
N PHE A 149 19.57 -7.69 -11.19
CA PHE A 149 19.74 -7.53 -12.64
C PHE A 149 20.87 -6.56 -13.00
N GLY A 150 21.25 -5.63 -12.10
CA GLY A 150 22.42 -4.77 -12.27
C GLY A 150 23.75 -5.50 -12.11
N ALA A 151 23.81 -6.54 -11.27
CA ALA A 151 25.02 -7.35 -11.04
C ALA A 151 25.17 -8.52 -12.03
N ALA A 152 24.16 -8.77 -12.86
CA ALA A 152 24.06 -9.90 -13.76
C ALA A 152 24.99 -9.81 -14.99
N THR A 153 25.85 -10.80 -15.19
CA THR A 153 26.70 -10.93 -16.40
C THR A 153 26.25 -12.01 -17.39
N GLY A 154 25.10 -12.66 -17.13
CA GLY A 154 24.61 -13.84 -17.87
C GLY A 154 23.54 -13.54 -18.94
N ARG A 155 22.51 -14.39 -19.02
CA ARG A 155 21.41 -14.36 -20.01
C ARG A 155 20.51 -13.11 -19.88
N VAL A 156 21.06 -11.94 -20.17
CA VAL A 156 20.38 -10.63 -20.05
C VAL A 156 19.14 -10.52 -20.93
N GLU A 157 19.14 -11.19 -22.09
CA GLU A 157 18.00 -11.21 -23.02
C GLU A 157 16.81 -11.98 -22.46
N GLU A 158 17.00 -13.23 -21.99
CA GLU A 158 15.96 -14.05 -21.35
C GLU A 158 15.35 -13.33 -20.14
N ARG A 159 16.23 -12.69 -19.35
CA ARG A 159 15.87 -11.86 -18.19
C ARG A 159 15.01 -10.65 -18.55
N ALA A 160 15.35 -9.93 -19.61
CA ALA A 160 14.61 -8.76 -20.06
C ALA A 160 13.22 -9.10 -20.58
N TRP A 161 13.09 -10.20 -21.33
CA TRP A 161 11.84 -10.55 -22.03
C TRP A 161 10.91 -11.47 -21.24
N VAL A 162 11.45 -12.30 -20.34
CA VAL A 162 10.65 -13.28 -19.59
C VAL A 162 10.63 -12.91 -18.11
N GLY A 163 11.80 -12.77 -17.49
CA GLY A 163 11.93 -12.56 -16.04
C GLY A 163 11.25 -11.28 -15.56
N LEU A 164 11.64 -10.13 -16.11
CA LEU A 164 11.12 -8.83 -15.65
C LEU A 164 9.62 -8.63 -15.90
N PRO A 165 9.05 -9.01 -17.05
CA PRO A 165 7.60 -8.94 -17.23
C PRO A 165 6.83 -9.80 -16.23
N ILE A 166 7.29 -11.01 -15.93
CA ILE A 166 6.68 -11.88 -14.91
C ILE A 166 6.75 -11.21 -13.54
N LEU A 167 7.92 -10.70 -13.14
CA LEU A 167 8.09 -10.00 -11.86
C LEU A 167 7.23 -8.74 -11.77
N THR A 168 7.11 -7.99 -12.86
CA THR A 168 6.25 -6.81 -12.95
C THR A 168 4.79 -7.18 -12.74
N CYS A 169 4.31 -8.24 -13.37
CA CYS A 169 2.95 -8.76 -13.18
C CYS A 169 2.73 -9.21 -11.73
N VAL A 170 3.65 -9.98 -11.17
CA VAL A 170 3.58 -10.53 -9.81
C VAL A 170 3.55 -9.42 -8.74
N LEU A 171 4.45 -8.45 -8.82
CA LEU A 171 4.49 -7.30 -7.92
C LEU A 171 3.30 -6.36 -8.12
N GLY A 172 2.91 -6.13 -9.38
CA GLY A 172 1.74 -5.31 -9.72
C GLY A 172 0.43 -5.90 -9.18
N VAL A 173 0.22 -7.20 -9.32
CA VAL A 173 -0.93 -7.93 -8.76
C VAL A 173 -0.95 -7.84 -7.24
N SER A 174 0.19 -8.10 -6.60
CA SER A 174 0.33 -8.04 -5.15
C SER A 174 0.00 -6.64 -4.62
N MET A 175 0.53 -5.60 -5.27
CA MET A 175 0.23 -4.21 -4.94
C MET A 175 -1.25 -3.89 -5.15
N THR A 176 -1.84 -4.30 -6.28
CA THR A 176 -3.26 -4.07 -6.60
C THR A 176 -4.17 -4.68 -5.55
N ALA A 177 -3.89 -5.91 -5.11
CA ALA A 177 -4.66 -6.58 -4.05
C ALA A 177 -4.56 -5.84 -2.72
N LEU A 178 -3.35 -5.44 -2.30
CA LEU A 178 -3.12 -4.68 -1.07
C LEU A 178 -3.81 -3.31 -1.10
N LEU A 179 -3.79 -2.62 -2.24
CA LEU A 179 -4.49 -1.34 -2.41
C LEU A 179 -6.02 -1.53 -2.37
N ALA A 180 -6.54 -2.56 -3.02
CA ALA A 180 -7.97 -2.84 -3.04
C ALA A 180 -8.49 -3.22 -1.65
N VAL A 181 -7.83 -4.14 -0.96
CA VAL A 181 -8.28 -4.64 0.35
C VAL A 181 -8.21 -3.56 1.44
N THR A 182 -7.32 -2.58 1.28
CA THR A 182 -7.16 -1.45 2.21
C THR A 182 -7.97 -0.21 1.81
N SER A 183 -8.67 -0.24 0.67
CA SER A 183 -9.45 0.89 0.18
C SER A 183 -10.67 1.16 1.07
N LEU A 184 -11.18 2.40 1.06
CA LEU A 184 -12.42 2.78 1.74
C LEU A 184 -13.65 1.99 1.28
N ARG A 185 -13.61 1.40 0.07
CA ARG A 185 -14.71 0.61 -0.50
C ARG A 185 -14.59 -0.87 -0.20
N SER A 186 -13.48 -1.31 0.40
CA SER A 186 -13.29 -2.69 0.79
C SER A 186 -14.22 -3.03 1.94
N ALA A 187 -14.93 -4.15 1.84
CA ALA A 187 -15.66 -4.70 2.97
C ALA A 187 -14.77 -5.49 3.93
N ALA A 188 -13.47 -5.62 3.63
CA ALA A 188 -12.56 -6.27 4.54
C ALA A 188 -12.56 -5.55 5.90
N PRO A 189 -13.00 -6.20 6.98
CA PRO A 189 -13.04 -5.56 8.27
C PRO A 189 -11.62 -5.23 8.72
N ALA A 190 -11.41 -4.04 9.28
CA ALA A 190 -10.08 -3.58 9.72
C ALA A 190 -9.42 -4.56 10.71
N ARG A 191 -10.23 -5.36 11.42
CA ARG A 191 -9.81 -6.43 12.30
C ARG A 191 -9.20 -7.62 11.56
N ALA A 192 -9.87 -8.16 10.52
CA ALA A 192 -9.33 -9.25 9.70
C ALA A 192 -8.00 -8.86 9.07
N LEU A 193 -7.89 -7.63 8.58
CA LEU A 193 -6.65 -7.07 8.02
C LEU A 193 -5.52 -6.96 9.05
N ARG A 194 -5.84 -6.54 10.28
CA ARG A 194 -4.86 -6.46 11.37
C ARG A 194 -4.36 -7.85 11.79
N ILE A 195 -5.27 -8.80 11.94
CA ILE A 195 -4.94 -10.19 12.28
C ILE A 195 -4.11 -10.81 11.16
N GLY A 196 -4.57 -10.68 9.91
CA GLY A 196 -3.90 -11.21 8.73
C GLY A 196 -2.49 -10.63 8.58
N GLY A 197 -2.37 -9.30 8.51
CA GLY A 197 -1.08 -8.62 8.40
C GLY A 197 -0.13 -8.93 9.55
N GLY A 198 -0.65 -8.99 10.79
CA GLY A 198 0.14 -9.36 11.97
C GLY A 198 0.65 -10.80 11.93
N CYS A 199 -0.21 -11.77 11.58
CA CYS A 199 0.17 -13.18 11.45
C CYS A 199 1.19 -13.38 10.32
N GLY A 200 1.01 -12.71 9.18
CA GLY A 200 1.94 -12.77 8.06
C GLY A 200 3.33 -12.23 8.43
N ALA A 201 3.38 -11.08 9.12
CA ALA A 201 4.64 -10.52 9.62
C ALA A 201 5.31 -11.42 10.66
N ALA A 202 4.54 -11.97 11.60
CA ALA A 202 5.06 -12.90 12.61
C ALA A 202 5.64 -14.17 11.98
N ALA A 203 4.97 -14.73 10.96
CA ALA A 203 5.47 -15.90 10.23
C ALA A 203 6.76 -15.60 9.46
N ALA A 204 6.87 -14.44 8.82
CA ALA A 204 8.10 -14.01 8.17
C ALA A 204 9.26 -13.87 9.19
N THR A 205 9.00 -13.28 10.36
CA THR A 205 9.99 -13.20 11.45
C THR A 205 10.40 -14.58 11.95
N ALA A 206 9.43 -15.48 12.17
CA ALA A 206 9.69 -16.85 12.62
C ALA A 206 10.48 -17.67 11.59
N PHE A 207 10.28 -17.42 10.29
CA PHE A 207 11.09 -17.98 9.22
C PHE A 207 12.51 -17.40 9.22
N THR A 208 12.62 -16.08 9.40
CA THR A 208 13.88 -15.32 9.27
C THR A 208 14.82 -15.56 10.45
N ALA A 209 14.31 -15.59 11.68
CA ALA A 209 15.15 -15.65 12.88
C ALA A 209 16.07 -16.89 12.93
N PRO A 210 15.62 -18.11 12.62
CA PRO A 210 16.52 -19.28 12.55
C PRO A 210 17.56 -19.15 11.45
N VAL A 211 17.18 -18.61 10.28
CA VAL A 211 18.14 -18.37 9.18
C VAL A 211 19.21 -17.38 9.63
N LEU A 212 18.83 -16.37 10.42
CA LEU A 212 19.78 -15.39 10.94
C LEU A 212 20.78 -15.95 11.95
N LEU A 213 20.36 -16.94 12.73
CA LEU A 213 21.17 -17.58 13.78
C LEU A 213 22.03 -18.74 13.24
N TRP A 214 21.56 -19.43 12.21
CA TRP A 214 22.20 -20.63 11.66
C TRP A 214 22.23 -20.59 10.12
N PRO A 215 23.15 -19.82 9.51
CA PRO A 215 23.43 -19.93 8.08
C PRO A 215 23.92 -21.35 7.72
N PRO A 216 23.65 -21.87 6.49
CA PRO A 216 23.13 -21.17 5.31
C PRO A 216 21.59 -21.16 5.19
N LEU A 217 21.08 -20.42 4.21
CA LEU A 217 19.66 -20.49 3.83
C LEU A 217 19.25 -21.92 3.48
N PRO A 218 18.07 -22.40 3.97
CA PRO A 218 17.59 -23.73 3.63
C PRO A 218 17.36 -23.82 2.12
N PRO A 219 17.91 -24.84 1.43
CA PRO A 219 17.81 -24.97 -0.03
C PRO A 219 16.40 -25.34 -0.52
N SER A 220 15.45 -25.63 0.39
CA SER A 220 14.08 -25.98 0.05
C SER A 220 13.08 -24.94 0.55
N SER A 221 12.07 -24.66 -0.28
CA SER A 221 10.94 -23.78 0.07
C SER A 221 9.98 -24.40 1.09
N GLY A 222 10.17 -25.67 1.50
CA GLY A 222 9.25 -26.38 2.39
C GLY A 222 9.00 -25.66 3.72
N ARG A 223 10.04 -25.10 4.33
CA ARG A 223 9.90 -24.29 5.57
C ARG A 223 9.16 -22.98 5.33
N ALA A 224 9.40 -22.33 4.20
CA ALA A 224 8.71 -21.09 3.83
C ALA A 224 7.21 -21.34 3.55
N LEU A 225 6.90 -22.44 2.83
CA LEU A 225 5.52 -22.86 2.58
C LEU A 225 4.79 -23.24 3.88
N ALA A 226 5.46 -23.95 4.78
CA ALA A 226 4.90 -24.26 6.11
C ALA A 226 4.62 -22.99 6.93
N ALA A 227 5.54 -22.01 6.90
CA ALA A 227 5.33 -20.71 7.56
C ALA A 227 4.15 -19.95 6.97
N LEU A 228 4.02 -19.92 5.64
CA LEU A 228 2.90 -19.29 4.93
C LEU A 228 1.56 -19.95 5.26
N ALA A 229 1.48 -21.28 5.18
CA ALA A 229 0.28 -22.04 5.51
C ALA A 229 -0.10 -21.88 7.00
N GLY A 230 0.88 -21.94 7.89
CA GLY A 230 0.71 -21.69 9.33
C GLY A 230 0.17 -20.29 9.62
N ALA A 231 0.69 -19.26 8.94
CA ALA A 231 0.21 -17.88 9.06
C ALA A 231 -1.27 -17.76 8.66
N ALA A 232 -1.64 -18.34 7.53
CA ALA A 232 -3.01 -18.33 7.03
C ALA A 232 -3.97 -19.04 7.99
N LEU A 233 -3.65 -20.28 8.40
CA LEU A 233 -4.46 -21.06 9.34
C LEU A 233 -4.61 -20.36 10.68
N THR A 234 -3.53 -19.79 11.22
CA THR A 234 -3.57 -19.05 12.50
C THR A 234 -4.48 -17.84 12.39
N ALA A 235 -4.38 -17.05 11.31
CA ALA A 235 -5.25 -15.90 11.09
C ALA A 235 -6.72 -16.30 10.94
N MET A 236 -7.00 -17.40 10.24
CA MET A 236 -8.35 -17.94 10.09
C MET A 236 -8.92 -18.38 11.45
N LEU A 237 -8.16 -19.13 12.25
CA LEU A 237 -8.59 -19.61 13.57
C LEU A 237 -8.83 -18.46 14.56
N ILE A 238 -7.97 -17.44 14.59
CA ILE A 238 -8.15 -16.27 15.47
C ILE A 238 -9.39 -15.47 15.07
N THR A 239 -9.68 -15.38 13.77
CA THR A 239 -10.85 -14.66 13.25
C THR A 239 -12.14 -15.44 13.55
N ALA A 240 -12.14 -16.76 13.37
CA ALA A 240 -13.29 -17.62 13.63
C ALA A 240 -13.67 -17.75 15.12
N ARG A 241 -12.70 -17.63 16.04
CA ARG A 241 -12.91 -17.85 17.49
C ARG A 241 -13.57 -16.72 18.26
N ARG A 242 -13.79 -15.55 17.67
CA ARG A 242 -14.50 -14.48 18.38
C ARG A 242 -15.91 -14.37 17.83
N PRO A 243 -16.90 -15.00 18.50
CA PRO A 243 -18.30 -14.70 18.22
C PRO A 243 -18.51 -13.18 18.35
N VAL A 244 -19.53 -12.71 17.63
CA VAL A 244 -19.95 -11.31 17.55
C VAL A 244 -20.54 -10.92 18.91
N ASP A 245 -19.69 -10.72 19.92
CA ASP A 245 -20.10 -10.19 21.23
C ASP A 245 -20.49 -8.70 21.13
N ALA A 246 -20.59 -8.14 19.92
CA ALA A 246 -20.96 -6.75 19.67
C ALA A 246 -22.46 -6.47 19.81
N GLY A 247 -23.29 -7.48 20.10
CA GLY A 247 -24.74 -7.33 20.28
C GLY A 247 -25.21 -6.97 21.70
N HIS A 248 -24.33 -6.92 22.71
CA HIS A 248 -24.77 -6.81 24.12
C HIS A 248 -24.45 -5.47 24.84
N GLU A 249 -23.78 -4.49 24.21
CA GLU A 249 -23.33 -3.29 24.94
C GLU A 249 -24.13 -2.00 24.68
N ALA A 250 -25.29 -2.06 24.03
CA ALA A 250 -26.17 -0.88 23.92
C ALA A 250 -27.66 -1.21 24.03
N GLU A 251 -28.01 -2.19 24.87
CA GLU A 251 -29.36 -2.25 25.40
C GLU A 251 -29.55 -1.03 26.30
N VAL A 252 -30.10 0.05 25.71
CA VAL A 252 -30.49 1.26 26.41
C VAL A 252 -31.53 0.83 27.46
N PRO A 253 -31.22 0.93 28.77
CA PRO A 253 -32.16 0.55 29.80
C PRO A 253 -33.33 1.54 29.79
N GLY A 254 -34.45 1.17 29.18
CA GLY A 254 -35.66 2.00 29.17
C GLY A 254 -36.74 1.71 28.14
N SER A 255 -36.50 0.86 27.14
CA SER A 255 -37.51 0.54 26.10
C SER A 255 -38.27 -0.77 26.40
N GLN A 256 -39.02 -0.80 27.50
CA GLN A 256 -40.01 -1.86 27.75
C GLN A 256 -41.30 -1.57 26.98
N GLY A 257 -41.33 -1.93 25.70
CA GLY A 257 -42.56 -2.01 24.92
C GLY A 257 -42.89 -3.47 24.63
N PRO A 258 -44.13 -3.94 24.84
CA PRO A 258 -44.54 -5.31 24.51
C PRO A 258 -44.67 -5.43 22.99
N GLY A 259 -43.55 -5.70 22.32
CA GLY A 259 -43.47 -5.99 20.89
C GLY A 259 -43.51 -7.50 20.64
N PRO A 260 -44.19 -7.96 19.58
CA PRO A 260 -44.52 -9.36 19.37
C PRO A 260 -43.27 -10.23 19.24
N GLU A 261 -43.30 -11.37 19.92
CA GLU A 261 -42.37 -12.49 19.88
C GLU A 261 -42.30 -13.10 18.47
N GLY A 262 -41.70 -12.36 17.53
CA GLY A 262 -41.25 -12.88 16.25
C GLY A 262 -39.78 -13.19 16.37
N SER A 263 -39.44 -14.44 16.68
CA SER A 263 -38.09 -14.98 16.66
C SER A 263 -37.47 -14.81 15.27
N GLN A 264 -36.89 -13.64 15.01
CA GLN A 264 -35.86 -13.50 14.00
C GLN A 264 -34.67 -14.31 14.51
N VAL A 265 -34.67 -15.59 14.15
CA VAL A 265 -33.43 -16.36 14.01
C VAL A 265 -32.59 -15.54 13.03
N GLU A 266 -31.70 -14.72 13.56
CA GLU A 266 -30.63 -14.06 12.81
C GLU A 266 -29.82 -15.19 12.18
N ASP A 267 -30.24 -15.54 10.96
CA ASP A 267 -29.51 -16.41 10.07
C ASP A 267 -28.13 -15.77 9.95
N SER A 268 -27.17 -16.41 10.61
CA SER A 268 -25.77 -15.99 10.67
C SER A 268 -25.21 -16.20 9.27
N GLY A 269 -25.54 -15.25 8.40
CA GLY A 269 -25.43 -15.39 6.98
C GLY A 269 -23.99 -15.59 6.51
N PRO A 270 -23.80 -15.85 5.21
CA PRO A 270 -22.51 -16.12 4.58
C PRO A 270 -21.41 -15.07 4.84
N GLU A 271 -21.75 -13.90 5.40
CA GLU A 271 -20.83 -12.80 5.71
C GLU A 271 -19.71 -13.16 6.70
N GLY A 272 -19.92 -14.12 7.61
CA GLY A 272 -18.88 -14.56 8.56
C GLY A 272 -17.72 -15.29 7.88
N GLY A 273 -18.00 -16.07 6.83
CA GLY A 273 -17.00 -16.87 6.11
C GLY A 273 -15.98 -16.03 5.36
N ASP A 274 -16.43 -14.96 4.71
CA ASP A 274 -15.57 -14.08 3.91
C ASP A 274 -14.51 -13.37 4.77
N GLN A 275 -14.85 -12.98 6.00
CA GLN A 275 -13.90 -12.32 6.91
C GLN A 275 -12.73 -13.25 7.30
N VAL A 276 -13.04 -14.52 7.55
CA VAL A 276 -12.06 -15.56 7.89
C VAL A 276 -11.12 -15.80 6.70
N LEU A 277 -11.68 -15.92 5.49
CA LEU A 277 -10.90 -16.09 4.26
C LEU A 277 -10.01 -14.88 3.96
N ILE A 278 -10.53 -13.66 4.08
CA ILE A 278 -9.76 -12.43 3.87
C ILE A 278 -8.59 -12.34 4.85
N ALA A 279 -8.79 -12.68 6.13
CA ALA A 279 -7.71 -12.68 7.13
C ALA A 279 -6.60 -13.67 6.76
N GLY A 280 -6.97 -14.90 6.40
CA GLY A 280 -6.03 -15.94 6.00
C GLY A 280 -5.24 -15.59 4.74
N LEU A 281 -5.91 -15.10 3.69
CA LEU A 281 -5.26 -14.69 2.45
C LEU A 281 -4.34 -13.48 2.65
N CYS A 282 -4.78 -12.49 3.44
CA CYS A 282 -3.95 -11.35 3.79
C CYS A 282 -2.67 -11.79 4.53
N ALA A 283 -2.76 -12.76 5.45
CA ALA A 283 -1.59 -13.30 6.14
C ALA A 283 -0.62 -13.98 5.17
N ALA A 284 -1.14 -14.82 4.27
CA ALA A 284 -0.32 -15.54 3.30
C ALA A 284 0.40 -14.61 2.31
N VAL A 285 -0.29 -13.59 1.79
CA VAL A 285 0.31 -12.61 0.86
C VAL A 285 1.42 -11.82 1.54
N VAL A 286 1.19 -11.34 2.78
CA VAL A 286 2.20 -10.60 3.55
C VAL A 286 3.39 -11.50 3.89
N ALA A 287 3.15 -12.74 4.32
CA ALA A 287 4.22 -13.70 4.60
C ALA A 287 5.06 -14.01 3.35
N ALA A 288 4.42 -14.28 2.21
CA ALA A 288 5.09 -14.57 0.94
C ALA A 288 6.04 -13.44 0.52
N LEU A 289 5.55 -12.20 0.52
CA LEU A 289 6.34 -11.02 0.15
C LEU A 289 7.51 -10.81 1.11
N ALA A 290 7.27 -10.86 2.42
CA ALA A 290 8.30 -10.62 3.42
C ALA A 290 9.38 -11.72 3.41
N ILE A 291 9.00 -13.00 3.27
CA ILE A 291 9.95 -14.12 3.16
C ILE A 291 10.79 -14.00 1.89
N PHE A 292 10.17 -13.66 0.74
CA PHE A 292 10.91 -13.43 -0.50
C PHE A 292 11.96 -12.32 -0.33
N ILE A 293 11.57 -11.16 0.20
CA ILE A 293 12.48 -10.01 0.39
C ILE A 293 13.67 -10.37 1.30
N VAL A 294 13.41 -11.09 2.39
CA VAL A 294 14.47 -11.52 3.30
C VAL A 294 15.39 -12.53 2.62
N ALA A 295 14.85 -13.56 1.96
CA ALA A 295 15.64 -14.60 1.32
C ALA A 295 16.51 -14.02 0.21
N ASP A 296 15.92 -13.26 -0.71
CA ASP A 296 16.61 -12.62 -1.82
C ASP A 296 17.65 -11.60 -1.31
N GLY A 297 17.28 -10.75 -0.34
CA GLY A 297 18.21 -9.81 0.27
C GLY A 297 19.42 -10.49 0.93
N LEU A 298 19.20 -11.58 1.67
CA LEU A 298 20.29 -12.37 2.25
C LEU A 298 21.18 -12.99 1.17
N LEU A 299 20.59 -13.55 0.12
CA LEU A 299 21.36 -14.14 -0.99
C LEU A 299 22.18 -13.07 -1.72
N GLN A 300 21.67 -11.86 -1.90
CA GLN A 300 22.37 -10.76 -2.57
C GLN A 300 23.51 -10.17 -1.74
N PHE A 301 23.26 -9.90 -0.45
CA PHE A 301 24.18 -9.14 0.40
C PHE A 301 25.07 -10.00 1.30
N ALA A 302 24.76 -11.29 1.49
CA ALA A 302 25.52 -12.21 2.33
C ALA A 302 25.96 -13.46 1.55
N ALA A 303 27.00 -13.32 0.73
CA ALA A 303 27.50 -14.41 -0.13
C ALA A 303 27.85 -15.70 0.65
N SER A 304 28.25 -15.60 1.92
CA SER A 304 28.53 -16.75 2.79
C SER A 304 27.28 -17.54 3.21
N TRP A 305 26.08 -17.04 2.93
CA TRP A 305 24.80 -17.66 3.29
C TRP A 305 24.20 -18.46 2.14
N VAL A 306 24.81 -18.37 0.96
CA VAL A 306 24.43 -19.13 -0.22
C VAL A 306 24.83 -20.59 -0.01
N PRO A 307 23.88 -21.54 -0.03
CA PRO A 307 24.20 -22.95 0.11
C PRO A 307 24.97 -23.47 -1.10
N HIS A 308 26.04 -24.24 -0.86
CA HIS A 308 26.82 -24.88 -1.92
C HIS A 308 26.05 -26.06 -2.50
N THR A 309 25.48 -25.89 -3.69
CA THR A 309 24.69 -26.90 -4.40
C THR A 309 25.29 -27.31 -5.74
N SER A 310 26.23 -26.51 -6.26
CA SER A 310 26.89 -26.73 -7.54
C SER A 310 27.85 -27.91 -7.49
N PRO A 311 27.92 -28.72 -8.56
CA PRO A 311 28.88 -29.81 -8.65
C PRO A 311 30.32 -29.29 -8.71
N ALA A 312 31.25 -30.08 -8.17
CA ALA A 312 32.66 -29.68 -8.00
C ALA A 312 33.40 -29.38 -9.31
N ASN A 313 32.86 -29.81 -10.45
CA ASN A 313 33.42 -29.60 -11.79
C ASN A 313 33.17 -28.18 -12.36
N VAL A 314 32.29 -27.38 -11.75
CA VAL A 314 32.09 -25.98 -12.15
C VAL A 314 33.25 -25.12 -11.62
N ALA A 315 33.81 -24.24 -12.44
CA ALA A 315 34.87 -23.32 -12.02
C ALA A 315 34.45 -22.46 -10.82
N ALA A 316 35.39 -22.12 -9.93
CA ALA A 316 35.08 -21.42 -8.66
C ALA A 316 34.26 -20.13 -8.85
N ALA A 317 34.57 -19.35 -9.88
CA ALA A 317 33.84 -18.12 -10.21
C ALA A 317 32.38 -18.38 -10.67
N GLY A 318 32.13 -19.51 -11.34
CA GLY A 318 30.78 -19.89 -11.77
C GLY A 318 29.95 -20.56 -10.68
N ARG A 319 30.59 -21.18 -9.67
CA ARG A 319 29.89 -21.88 -8.58
C ARG A 319 29.00 -20.97 -7.76
N LEU A 320 29.51 -19.80 -7.34
CA LEU A 320 28.71 -18.88 -6.52
C LEU A 320 27.48 -18.37 -7.27
N ALA A 321 27.61 -18.04 -8.55
CA ALA A 321 26.49 -17.58 -9.37
C ALA A 321 25.44 -18.69 -9.57
N ASN A 322 25.88 -19.92 -9.79
CA ASN A 322 25.00 -21.07 -9.96
C ASN A 322 24.34 -21.50 -8.64
N ASP A 323 25.08 -21.48 -7.53
CA ASP A 323 24.56 -21.72 -6.17
C ASP A 323 23.50 -20.69 -5.80
N ARG A 324 23.73 -19.41 -6.13
CA ARG A 324 22.77 -18.34 -5.89
C ARG A 324 21.48 -18.55 -6.69
N ALA A 325 21.61 -18.80 -8.00
CA ALA A 325 20.44 -19.06 -8.85
C ALA A 325 19.60 -20.26 -8.33
N GLY A 326 20.26 -21.37 -8.00
CA GLY A 326 19.56 -22.54 -7.45
C GLY A 326 18.92 -22.30 -6.08
N ALA A 327 19.48 -21.39 -5.27
CA ALA A 327 18.91 -20.99 -4.00
C ALA A 327 17.73 -20.00 -4.15
N GLU A 328 17.68 -19.19 -5.21
CA GLU A 328 16.63 -18.19 -5.47
C GLU A 328 15.34 -18.82 -6.04
N ASP A 329 15.47 -19.84 -6.90
CA ASP A 329 14.35 -20.49 -7.61
C ASP A 329 13.13 -20.84 -6.72
N PRO A 330 13.30 -21.45 -5.52
CA PRO A 330 12.16 -21.81 -4.67
C PRO A 330 11.39 -20.59 -4.15
N TYR A 331 12.06 -19.44 -3.99
CA TYR A 331 11.46 -18.20 -3.48
C TYR A 331 10.72 -17.43 -4.57
N PHE A 332 11.13 -17.53 -5.84
CA PHE A 332 10.31 -17.06 -6.96
C PHE A 332 8.99 -17.83 -7.04
N GLY A 333 9.02 -19.15 -6.81
CA GLY A 333 7.81 -19.96 -6.68
C GLY A 333 6.90 -19.49 -5.55
N LEU A 334 7.47 -19.14 -4.40
CA LEU A 334 6.73 -18.58 -3.26
C LEU A 334 6.11 -17.22 -3.59
N LEU A 335 6.84 -16.35 -4.29
CA LEU A 335 6.36 -15.05 -4.71
C LEU A 335 5.20 -15.17 -5.72
N ALA A 336 5.31 -16.09 -6.68
CA ALA A 336 4.23 -16.40 -7.62
C ALA A 336 2.98 -16.94 -6.91
N LEU A 337 3.15 -17.85 -5.94
CA LEU A 337 2.05 -18.33 -5.10
C LEU A 337 1.41 -17.16 -4.31
N GLY A 338 2.23 -16.27 -3.75
CA GLY A 338 1.76 -15.05 -3.09
C GLY A 338 0.90 -14.17 -4.02
N ALA A 339 1.30 -14.00 -5.28
CA ALA A 339 0.50 -13.27 -6.27
C ALA A 339 -0.82 -13.96 -6.60
N LEU A 340 -0.85 -15.30 -6.73
CA LEU A 340 -2.10 -16.04 -6.91
C LEU A 340 -3.05 -15.82 -5.72
N LEU A 341 -2.56 -15.93 -4.49
CA LEU A 341 -3.36 -15.66 -3.29
C LEU A 341 -3.82 -14.20 -3.22
N ALA A 342 -3.00 -13.26 -3.71
CA ALA A 342 -3.36 -11.85 -3.84
C ALA A 342 -4.49 -11.63 -4.86
N THR A 343 -4.52 -12.35 -5.99
CA THR A 343 -5.66 -12.29 -6.93
C THR A 343 -6.96 -12.74 -6.28
N LEU A 344 -6.91 -13.81 -5.47
CA LEU A 344 -8.09 -14.31 -4.76
C LEU A 344 -8.54 -13.30 -3.69
N LEU A 345 -7.61 -12.73 -2.93
CA LEU A 345 -7.88 -11.68 -1.96
C LEU A 345 -8.55 -10.45 -2.62
N TRP A 346 -8.04 -10.03 -3.77
CA TRP A 346 -8.61 -8.94 -4.56
C TRP A 346 -10.03 -9.25 -5.05
N ALA A 347 -10.26 -10.48 -5.54
CA ALA A 347 -11.58 -10.91 -5.99
C ALA A 347 -12.61 -10.93 -4.85
N LEU A 348 -12.23 -11.44 -3.67
CA LEU A 348 -13.10 -11.44 -2.48
C LEU A 348 -13.40 -10.02 -2.00
N ALA A 349 -12.39 -9.15 -1.94
CA ALA A 349 -12.58 -7.76 -1.52
C ALA A 349 -13.54 -6.96 -2.42
N ARG A 350 -13.79 -7.42 -3.65
CA ARG A 350 -14.72 -6.79 -4.61
C ARG A 350 -16.15 -7.32 -4.54
N ARG A 351 -16.38 -8.50 -3.95
CA ARG A 351 -17.71 -9.15 -3.97
C ARG A 351 -18.69 -8.54 -2.97
N SER A 352 -18.20 -7.92 -1.92
CA SER A 352 -19.08 -7.47 -0.84
C SER A 352 -19.87 -6.22 -1.25
N PRO A 353 -21.20 -6.27 -1.19
CA PRO A 353 -22.05 -5.15 -1.56
C PRO A 353 -21.79 -3.92 -0.67
N VAL A 354 -21.97 -2.74 -1.24
CA VAL A 354 -21.94 -1.49 -0.45
C VAL A 354 -23.11 -1.54 0.54
N PRO A 355 -22.88 -1.34 1.85
CA PRO A 355 -23.96 -1.35 2.82
C PRO A 355 -25.06 -0.36 2.40
N GLU A 356 -26.30 -0.84 2.31
CA GLU A 356 -27.46 -0.04 1.89
C GLU A 356 -27.71 1.15 2.84
N SER A 357 -27.17 1.09 4.07
CA SER A 357 -27.16 2.19 5.03
C SER A 357 -26.35 3.42 4.59
N LEU A 358 -25.47 3.28 3.59
CA LEU A 358 -24.71 4.39 3.00
C LEU A 358 -25.39 4.97 1.76
N THR A 359 -26.43 4.32 1.23
CA THR A 359 -27.29 4.94 0.24
C THR A 359 -28.13 6.00 0.96
N PRO A 360 -28.05 7.28 0.57
CA PRO A 360 -28.95 8.28 1.14
C PRO A 360 -30.38 7.80 0.92
N PRO A 361 -31.28 7.96 1.92
CA PRO A 361 -32.67 7.57 1.75
C PRO A 361 -33.19 8.19 0.45
N PRO A 362 -33.97 7.46 -0.37
CA PRO A 362 -34.55 8.02 -1.57
C PRO A 362 -35.19 9.35 -1.17
N ALA A 363 -34.85 10.43 -1.88
CA ALA A 363 -35.45 11.72 -1.63
C ALA A 363 -36.97 11.50 -1.56
N GLY A 364 -37.55 11.67 -0.37
CA GLY A 364 -38.97 11.40 -0.17
C GLY A 364 -39.75 12.19 -1.22
N PRO A 365 -40.87 11.66 -1.73
CA PRO A 365 -41.64 12.32 -2.77
C PRO A 365 -41.83 13.78 -2.38
N ASP A 366 -41.30 14.67 -3.21
CA ASP A 366 -41.22 16.09 -2.91
C ASP A 366 -42.57 16.58 -2.42
N ALA A 367 -42.61 17.10 -1.19
CA ALA A 367 -43.78 17.72 -0.58
C ALA A 367 -44.15 19.07 -1.26
N THR A 368 -43.92 19.21 -2.56
CA THR A 368 -44.17 20.43 -3.36
C THR A 368 -45.38 20.33 -4.29
N THR A 369 -46.25 19.33 -4.13
CA THR A 369 -47.54 19.29 -4.87
C THR A 369 -48.71 19.61 -3.94
N THR A 370 -48.74 20.81 -3.38
CA THR A 370 -49.99 21.49 -3.01
C THR A 370 -49.86 22.96 -3.41
N ALA A 371 -50.42 23.28 -4.57
CA ALA A 371 -50.75 24.63 -5.03
C ALA A 371 -52.24 24.67 -5.32
#